data_AF-A0A2S9XD40-F1
#
_entry.id   AF-A0A2S9XD40-F1
#
_cell.length_a   1.000
_cell.length_b   1.000
_cell.length_c   1.000
_cell.angle_alpha   90.00
_cell.angle_beta   90.00
_cell.angle_gamma   90.00
#
_symmetry.space_group_name_H-M   'P 1'
#
loop_
_entity.id
_entity.type
_entity.pdbx_description
1 polymer ?
#
loop_
_entity_poly.entity_id
_entity_poly.type
_entity_poly.pdbx_seq_one_letter_code
_entity_poly.pdbx_strand_id
1 'polypeptide(L)'
;MPYTQVQFIAYQIDTSPANVKWNVNDVMVQGTYPGLASNQLDVQARCELMLRAMQTARDNLLPSSPPEAPGTTLKVLLAPEFFFRGSQGAYPMEDVQLAIEILQRTVSDDQWSDWVFGFGSILGVSAPAVGSPPTIDPNAVKEVYNFTLIQKGGVASQGHTGARVVMKELKSGIDFIAQNANPGGLLIGDVEHTVAGAKGPGNEQQRVNYDGAGIFDLDGITWGVEICLDHLGSVKRLQKSPQLPGENQVQIQLVPSGGMSIQDASIIAAPGGYVFNCDGMNGGRSRLDQVGTPPTIPPLSTHPVDNAPITLNEVSPVQDVAVTQLFKGNAGRIVTYPVKALPPASKVQGSIVTLDWALGADYRIKFDLVYDENGDYKTLLCQPSSTKTSFSLYNYFLPLVLTTYSKEMLAVKALNDKRSPPAPTDPDVKIKIDVTGAANGFDHGVLCHIDLPDFDFQGVAFLFNDTVAKPAPKTSW
;
A
#
# COMPACT_ATOMS: atom_id res chain seq x y z
N MET A 1 -25.36 -4.73 -10.56
CA MET A 1 -25.15 -6.15 -10.24
C MET A 1 -23.66 -6.36 -10.04
N PRO A 2 -23.20 -7.31 -9.20
CA PRO A 2 -21.77 -7.57 -9.07
C PRO A 2 -21.20 -8.03 -10.42
N TYR A 3 -19.98 -7.62 -10.76
CA TYR A 3 -19.29 -8.15 -11.93
C TYR A 3 -19.12 -9.65 -11.81
N THR A 4 -19.23 -10.33 -12.93
CA THR A 4 -18.99 -11.78 -13.03
C THR A 4 -17.71 -12.09 -13.79
N GLN A 5 -17.14 -11.09 -14.45
CA GLN A 5 -15.96 -11.18 -15.27
C GLN A 5 -15.00 -10.03 -14.98
N VAL A 6 -13.72 -10.24 -15.31
CA VAL A 6 -12.66 -9.25 -15.19
C VAL A 6 -11.75 -9.32 -16.42
N GLN A 7 -11.26 -8.15 -16.85
CA GLN A 7 -10.26 -8.02 -17.91
C GLN A 7 -9.11 -7.16 -17.43
N PHE A 8 -7.89 -7.68 -17.51
CA PHE A 8 -6.68 -6.99 -17.08
C PHE A 8 -6.01 -6.31 -18.27
N ILE A 9 -5.51 -5.10 -18.03
CA ILE A 9 -4.92 -4.21 -19.03
C ILE A 9 -3.68 -3.57 -18.40
N ALA A 10 -2.50 -3.80 -18.99
CA ALA A 10 -1.26 -3.21 -18.53
C ALA A 10 -0.88 -2.02 -19.42
N TYR A 11 -0.44 -0.93 -18.80
CA TYR A 11 0.22 0.16 -19.49
C TYR A 11 1.74 -0.02 -19.38
N GLN A 12 2.35 -0.67 -20.36
CA GLN A 12 3.80 -0.89 -20.39
C GLN A 12 4.52 0.35 -20.93
N ILE A 13 5.23 1.06 -20.05
CA ILE A 13 6.05 2.23 -20.36
C ILE A 13 7.34 2.19 -19.54
N ASP A 14 8.45 2.71 -20.08
CA ASP A 14 9.74 2.75 -19.37
C ASP A 14 9.78 3.95 -18.40
N THR A 15 9.54 3.68 -17.12
CA THR A 15 9.60 4.66 -16.03
C THR A 15 10.98 4.78 -15.41
N SER A 16 11.99 4.05 -15.92
CA SER A 16 13.37 4.13 -15.43
C SER A 16 13.94 5.54 -15.60
N PRO A 17 14.86 5.97 -14.72
CA PRO A 17 15.63 7.17 -15.01
C PRO A 17 16.47 6.98 -16.27
N ALA A 18 16.83 8.08 -16.92
CA ALA A 18 17.74 8.11 -18.05
C ALA A 18 19.20 8.11 -17.60
N ASN A 19 20.11 7.71 -18.49
CA ASN A 19 21.57 7.79 -18.29
C ASN A 19 22.08 7.14 -16.99
N VAL A 20 21.41 6.07 -16.54
CA VAL A 20 21.68 5.46 -15.24
C VAL A 20 23.02 4.73 -15.24
N LYS A 21 23.80 4.94 -14.19
CA LYS A 21 24.92 4.09 -13.79
C LYS A 21 24.57 3.36 -12.51
N TRP A 22 24.82 2.06 -12.52
CA TRP A 22 24.59 1.14 -11.41
C TRP A 22 25.90 0.85 -10.68
N ASN A 23 25.82 0.60 -9.37
CA ASN A 23 26.91 -0.04 -8.64
C ASN A 23 26.71 -1.55 -8.52
N VAL A 24 27.63 -2.23 -7.84
CA VAL A 24 27.62 -3.68 -7.64
C VAL A 24 26.49 -4.21 -6.74
N ASN A 25 25.74 -3.32 -6.08
CA ASN A 25 24.65 -3.66 -5.16
C ASN A 25 23.28 -3.26 -5.73
N ASP A 26 23.16 -3.12 -7.06
CA ASP A 26 21.93 -2.70 -7.75
C ASP A 26 21.35 -1.37 -7.24
N VAL A 27 22.22 -0.47 -6.79
CA VAL A 27 21.85 0.91 -6.45
C VAL A 27 22.18 1.82 -7.62
N MET A 28 21.23 2.67 -8.00
CA MET A 28 21.47 3.72 -8.99
C MET A 28 22.41 4.76 -8.39
N VAL A 29 23.63 4.89 -8.89
CA VAL A 29 24.60 5.89 -8.37
C VAL A 29 24.55 7.21 -9.12
N GLN A 30 24.30 7.17 -10.43
CA GLN A 30 24.17 8.37 -11.26
C GLN A 30 22.99 8.19 -12.22
N GLY A 31 22.34 9.28 -12.62
CA GLY A 31 21.27 9.24 -13.61
C GLY A 31 20.56 10.58 -13.76
N THR A 32 19.50 10.57 -14.56
CA THR A 32 18.66 11.73 -14.82
C THR A 32 17.21 11.28 -14.67
N TYR A 33 16.45 11.90 -13.76
CA TYR A 33 15.00 11.71 -13.75
C TYR A 33 14.40 12.45 -14.95
N PRO A 34 13.71 11.77 -15.89
CA PRO A 34 12.98 12.46 -16.94
C PRO A 34 11.83 13.27 -16.32
N GLY A 35 11.63 14.48 -16.82
CA GLY A 35 10.53 15.35 -16.44
C GLY A 35 10.78 16.79 -16.83
N LEU A 36 9.73 17.61 -16.72
CA LEU A 36 9.81 19.05 -16.96
C LEU A 36 10.39 19.79 -15.76
N ALA A 37 10.86 21.01 -16.00
CA ALA A 37 11.36 21.89 -14.95
C ALA A 37 10.24 22.41 -14.04
N SER A 38 9.03 22.58 -14.56
CA SER A 38 7.83 22.89 -13.78
C SER A 38 7.12 21.60 -13.41
N ASN A 39 7.02 21.31 -12.11
CA ASN A 39 6.30 20.14 -11.61
C ASN A 39 4.82 20.15 -12.03
N GLN A 40 4.16 21.31 -11.98
CA GLN A 40 2.77 21.44 -12.42
C GLN A 40 2.58 21.03 -13.88
N LEU A 41 3.45 21.51 -14.77
CA LEU A 41 3.38 21.16 -16.19
C LEU A 41 3.75 19.69 -16.43
N ASP A 42 4.69 19.15 -15.65
CA ASP A 42 5.07 17.74 -15.71
C ASP A 42 3.90 16.83 -15.31
N VAL A 43 3.22 17.16 -14.21
CA VAL A 43 2.03 16.48 -13.72
C VAL A 43 0.91 16.53 -14.76
N GLN A 44 0.61 17.70 -15.30
CA GLN A 44 -0.42 17.86 -16.34
C GLN A 44 -0.10 17.02 -17.57
N ALA A 45 1.14 17.06 -18.06
CA ALA A 45 1.54 16.31 -19.24
C ALA A 45 1.50 14.79 -19.00
N ARG A 46 1.90 14.31 -17.82
CA ARG A 46 1.78 12.88 -17.45
C ARG A 46 0.33 12.44 -17.32
N CYS A 47 -0.56 13.28 -16.77
CA CYS A 47 -1.99 12.99 -16.71
C CYS A 47 -2.61 12.91 -18.10
N GLU A 48 -2.24 13.82 -19.01
CA GLU A 48 -2.68 13.78 -20.40
C GLU A 48 -2.19 12.50 -21.12
N LEU A 49 -0.94 12.09 -20.88
CA LEU A 49 -0.43 10.82 -21.41
C LEU A 49 -1.18 9.61 -20.82
N MET A 50 -1.52 9.63 -19.54
CA MET A 50 -2.34 8.60 -18.90
C MET A 50 -3.72 8.53 -19.55
N LEU A 51 -4.38 9.66 -19.81
CA LEU A 51 -5.66 9.72 -20.51
C LEU A 51 -5.55 9.10 -21.92
N ARG A 52 -4.51 9.42 -22.68
CA ARG A 52 -4.27 8.80 -24.00
C ARG A 52 -4.11 7.29 -23.91
N ALA A 53 -3.40 6.80 -22.89
CA ALA A 53 -3.24 5.36 -22.65
C ALA A 53 -4.58 4.70 -22.31
N MET A 54 -5.40 5.32 -21.46
CA MET A 54 -6.75 4.85 -21.12
C MET A 54 -7.67 4.82 -22.35
N GLN A 55 -7.66 5.87 -23.17
CA GLN A 55 -8.43 5.93 -24.42
C GLN A 55 -7.97 4.85 -25.41
N THR A 56 -6.65 4.68 -25.55
CA THR A 56 -6.07 3.60 -26.36
C THR A 56 -6.56 2.24 -25.88
N ALA A 57 -6.59 2.00 -24.58
CA ALA A 57 -7.10 0.75 -24.01
C ALA A 57 -8.58 0.53 -24.35
N ARG A 58 -9.43 1.52 -24.09
CA ARG A 58 -10.88 1.48 -24.35
C ARG A 58 -11.18 1.23 -25.83
N ASP A 59 -10.52 1.97 -26.72
CA ASP A 59 -10.82 1.97 -28.15
C ASP A 59 -10.33 0.70 -28.85
N ASN A 60 -9.42 -0.05 -28.22
CA ASN A 60 -8.90 -1.32 -28.72
C ASN A 60 -9.46 -2.55 -27.99
N LEU A 61 -10.47 -2.40 -27.13
CA LEU A 61 -11.19 -3.56 -26.60
C LEU A 61 -11.91 -4.28 -27.72
N LEU A 62 -11.73 -5.61 -27.79
CA LEU A 62 -12.46 -6.42 -28.76
C LEU A 62 -13.95 -6.42 -28.41
N PRO A 63 -14.84 -6.11 -29.36
CA PRO A 63 -16.27 -6.18 -29.12
C PRO A 63 -16.70 -7.62 -28.85
N SER A 64 -17.51 -7.84 -27.82
CA SER A 64 -18.18 -9.10 -27.58
C SER A 64 -19.35 -9.28 -28.55
N SER A 65 -19.59 -10.52 -28.99
CA SER A 65 -20.74 -10.88 -29.82
C SER A 65 -21.47 -12.07 -29.20
N PRO A 66 -22.70 -11.88 -28.68
CA PRO A 66 -23.44 -10.60 -28.58
C PRO A 66 -22.77 -9.59 -27.62
N PRO A 67 -23.12 -8.29 -27.71
CA PRO A 67 -22.61 -7.28 -26.78
C PRO A 67 -22.90 -7.67 -25.32
N GLU A 68 -21.88 -7.59 -24.48
CA GLU A 68 -22.02 -7.81 -23.04
C GLU A 68 -22.95 -6.76 -22.40
N ALA A 69 -23.76 -7.19 -21.43
CA ALA A 69 -24.56 -6.27 -20.65
C ALA A 69 -23.64 -5.37 -19.80
N PRO A 70 -23.96 -4.07 -19.64
CA PRO A 70 -23.23 -3.18 -18.73
C PRO A 70 -23.10 -3.79 -17.32
N GLY A 71 -21.94 -3.60 -16.68
CA GLY A 71 -21.69 -4.19 -15.36
C GLY A 71 -21.38 -5.70 -15.35
N THR A 72 -21.18 -6.33 -16.51
CA THR A 72 -20.79 -7.76 -16.59
C THR A 72 -19.30 -7.95 -16.32
N THR A 73 -18.47 -7.15 -17.00
CA THR A 73 -17.01 -7.27 -17.02
C THR A 73 -16.37 -6.02 -16.44
N LEU A 74 -15.61 -6.18 -15.36
CA LEU A 74 -14.76 -5.11 -14.83
C LEU A 74 -13.45 -5.04 -15.62
N LYS A 75 -13.06 -3.84 -16.04
CA LYS A 75 -11.77 -3.60 -16.70
C LYS A 75 -10.79 -3.02 -15.68
N VAL A 76 -9.59 -3.60 -15.60
CA VAL A 76 -8.55 -3.19 -14.65
C VAL A 76 -7.34 -2.72 -15.43
N LEU A 77 -7.14 -1.39 -15.49
CA LEU A 77 -5.94 -0.79 -16.07
C LEU A 77 -4.91 -0.55 -14.99
N LEU A 78 -3.70 -1.08 -15.18
CA LEU A 78 -2.58 -0.91 -14.25
C LEU A 78 -1.38 -0.30 -14.98
N ALA A 79 -0.91 0.84 -14.49
CA ALA A 79 0.36 1.45 -14.88
C ALA A 79 1.46 1.13 -13.85
N PRO A 80 2.75 1.26 -14.23
CA PRO A 80 3.87 0.83 -13.40
C PRO A 80 4.24 1.82 -12.29
N GLU A 81 5.12 1.39 -11.39
CA GLU A 81 5.76 2.27 -10.40
C GLU A 81 6.54 3.40 -11.10
N PHE A 82 6.66 4.54 -10.43
CA PHE A 82 7.37 5.74 -10.88
C PHE A 82 6.75 6.44 -12.09
N PHE A 83 5.49 6.16 -12.42
CA PHE A 83 4.80 6.87 -13.51
C PHE A 83 4.78 8.38 -13.25
N PHE A 84 4.47 8.78 -12.02
CA PHE A 84 4.48 10.16 -11.54
C PHE A 84 5.75 10.39 -10.70
N ARG A 85 6.88 10.51 -11.40
CA ARG A 85 8.19 10.88 -10.85
C ARG A 85 8.77 12.04 -11.66
N GLY A 86 8.75 13.24 -11.10
CA GLY A 86 9.23 14.46 -11.75
C GLY A 86 10.75 14.52 -11.93
N SER A 87 11.23 15.60 -12.56
CA SER A 87 12.66 15.83 -12.84
C SER A 87 13.53 15.92 -11.57
N GLN A 88 12.92 16.15 -10.41
CA GLN A 88 13.57 16.17 -9.10
C GLN A 88 13.48 14.83 -8.34
N GLY A 89 12.83 13.81 -8.90
CA GLY A 89 12.66 12.49 -8.28
C GLY A 89 11.39 12.35 -7.42
N ALA A 90 10.76 13.45 -7.02
CA ALA A 90 9.46 13.47 -6.35
C ALA A 90 8.80 14.86 -6.51
N TYR A 91 7.50 14.95 -6.27
CA TYR A 91 6.72 16.19 -6.31
C TYR A 91 6.45 16.76 -4.90
N PRO A 92 6.43 18.08 -4.71
CA PRO A 92 5.90 18.64 -3.48
C PRO A 92 4.40 18.36 -3.36
N MET A 93 3.85 18.49 -2.15
CA MET A 93 2.49 18.04 -1.82
C MET A 93 1.41 18.70 -2.69
N GLU A 94 1.57 19.98 -3.04
CA GLU A 94 0.63 20.71 -3.92
C GLU A 94 0.53 20.08 -5.32
N ASP A 95 1.64 19.60 -5.87
CA ASP A 95 1.69 18.98 -7.19
C ASP A 95 1.19 17.53 -7.15
N VAL A 96 1.36 16.84 -6.02
CA VAL A 96 0.73 15.54 -5.74
C VAL A 96 -0.79 15.68 -5.70
N GLN A 97 -1.30 16.69 -4.99
CA GLN A 97 -2.74 16.97 -4.92
C GLN A 97 -3.29 17.28 -6.32
N LEU A 98 -2.58 18.11 -7.10
CA LEU A 98 -2.94 18.39 -8.49
C LEU A 98 -3.04 17.11 -9.34
N ALA A 99 -2.09 16.18 -9.20
CA ALA A 99 -2.13 14.90 -9.91
C ALA A 99 -3.38 14.09 -9.55
N ILE A 100 -3.68 13.95 -8.25
CA ILE A 100 -4.87 13.22 -7.77
C ILE A 100 -6.14 13.88 -8.32
N GLU A 101 -6.26 15.21 -8.23
CA GLU A 101 -7.42 15.95 -8.71
C GLU A 101 -7.65 15.77 -10.22
N ILE A 102 -6.60 15.87 -11.03
CA ILE A 102 -6.70 15.65 -12.48
C ILE A 102 -7.13 14.21 -12.76
N LEU A 103 -6.48 13.21 -12.13
CA LEU A 103 -6.78 11.80 -12.36
C LEU A 103 -8.22 11.44 -11.98
N GLN A 104 -8.68 11.88 -10.80
CA GLN A 104 -10.05 11.62 -10.34
C GLN A 104 -11.09 12.27 -11.26
N ARG A 105 -10.84 13.51 -11.68
CA ARG A 105 -11.69 14.20 -12.66
C ARG A 105 -11.70 13.49 -14.00
N THR A 106 -10.55 12.98 -14.46
CA THR A 106 -10.40 12.33 -15.77
C THR A 106 -11.26 11.07 -15.89
N VAL A 107 -11.38 10.29 -14.81
CA VAL A 107 -12.16 9.05 -14.80
C VAL A 107 -13.59 9.23 -14.27
N SER A 108 -14.04 10.47 -14.11
CA SER A 108 -15.36 10.76 -13.56
C SER A 108 -16.53 10.42 -14.50
N ASP A 109 -16.29 10.45 -15.82
CA ASP A 109 -17.30 10.21 -16.86
C ASP A 109 -17.83 8.76 -16.88
N ASP A 110 -19.13 8.60 -17.18
CA ASP A 110 -19.85 7.32 -17.24
C ASP A 110 -19.23 6.27 -18.18
N GLN A 111 -18.48 6.71 -19.20
CA GLN A 111 -17.71 5.82 -20.09
C GLN A 111 -16.69 4.93 -19.35
N TRP A 112 -16.31 5.34 -18.13
CA TRP A 112 -15.37 4.64 -17.27
C TRP A 112 -16.05 3.84 -16.14
N SER A 113 -17.38 3.73 -16.13
CA SER A 113 -18.17 3.10 -15.05
C SER A 113 -17.79 1.64 -14.75
N ASP A 114 -17.41 0.89 -15.79
CA ASP A 114 -16.95 -0.51 -15.69
C ASP A 114 -15.42 -0.64 -15.57
N TRP A 115 -14.72 0.40 -15.07
CA TRP A 115 -13.26 0.43 -14.97
C TRP A 115 -12.76 0.70 -13.55
N VAL A 116 -11.64 0.06 -13.21
CA VAL A 116 -10.78 0.41 -12.08
C VAL A 116 -9.38 0.69 -12.63
N PHE A 117 -8.80 1.80 -12.19
CA PHE A 117 -7.49 2.28 -12.61
C PHE A 117 -6.51 2.22 -11.43
N GLY A 118 -5.39 1.56 -11.60
CA GLY A 118 -4.18 1.79 -10.82
C GLY A 118 -3.23 2.63 -11.65
N PHE A 119 -3.11 3.93 -11.33
CA PHE A 119 -2.42 4.90 -12.18
C PHE A 119 -0.88 4.82 -12.12
N GLY A 120 -0.34 3.71 -11.63
CA GLY A 120 1.07 3.63 -11.25
C GLY A 120 1.33 4.37 -9.96
N SER A 121 2.59 4.57 -9.62
CA SER A 121 2.93 5.24 -8.37
C SER A 121 3.30 6.71 -8.55
N ILE A 122 2.94 7.50 -7.52
CA ILE A 122 3.23 8.92 -7.35
C ILE A 122 4.27 9.05 -6.24
N LEU A 123 5.39 9.70 -6.56
CA LEU A 123 6.41 10.06 -5.58
C LEU A 123 6.17 11.49 -5.14
N GLY A 124 5.93 11.67 -3.86
CA GLY A 124 5.86 12.98 -3.26
C GLY A 124 6.88 13.18 -2.15
N VAL A 125 7.13 14.44 -1.84
CA VAL A 125 8.09 14.88 -0.85
C VAL A 125 7.48 15.98 0.03
N SER A 126 7.77 15.93 1.32
CA SER A 126 7.42 16.96 2.29
C SER A 126 8.61 17.24 3.19
N ALA A 127 8.83 18.52 3.51
CA ALA A 127 9.81 18.91 4.52
C ALA A 127 9.10 19.06 5.87
N PRO A 128 9.73 18.65 6.99
CA PRO A 128 9.14 18.82 8.30
C PRO A 128 8.95 20.30 8.63
N ALA A 129 7.79 20.63 9.19
CA ALA A 129 7.52 21.95 9.73
C ALA A 129 8.20 22.11 11.10
N VAL A 130 8.95 23.19 11.29
CA VAL A 130 9.61 23.55 12.54
C VAL A 130 9.06 24.85 13.12
N GLY A 131 9.02 24.93 14.45
CA GLY A 131 8.63 26.14 15.18
C GLY A 131 7.12 26.38 15.29
N SER A 132 6.76 27.50 15.91
CA SER A 132 5.39 28.00 16.01
C SER A 132 5.42 29.52 15.79
N PRO A 133 4.90 30.05 14.66
CA PRO A 133 4.18 29.32 13.61
C PRO A 133 5.08 28.37 12.81
N PRO A 134 4.52 27.31 12.22
CA PRO A 134 5.26 26.32 11.45
C PRO A 134 5.96 26.98 10.26
N THR A 135 7.27 26.80 10.18
CA THR A 135 8.12 27.21 9.05
C THR A 135 8.79 25.97 8.49
N ILE A 136 8.97 25.90 7.17
CA ILE A 136 9.69 24.79 6.55
C ILE A 136 11.18 24.95 6.85
N ASP A 137 11.82 23.94 7.43
CA ASP A 137 13.28 23.90 7.52
C ASP A 137 13.85 23.41 6.18
N PRO A 138 14.51 24.27 5.38
CA PRO A 138 15.06 23.86 4.10
C PRO A 138 16.23 22.88 4.22
N ASN A 139 16.81 22.73 5.42
CA ASN A 139 17.95 21.85 5.68
C ASN A 139 17.55 20.54 6.37
N ALA A 140 16.28 20.38 6.76
CA ALA A 140 15.83 19.15 7.36
C ALA A 140 15.72 18.04 6.32
N VAL A 141 15.94 16.81 6.77
CA VAL A 141 15.75 15.61 5.95
C VAL A 141 14.29 15.57 5.52
N LYS A 142 14.08 15.40 4.21
CA LYS A 142 12.74 15.42 3.64
C LYS A 142 12.11 14.04 3.79
N GLU A 143 10.82 14.02 4.11
CA GLU A 143 10.03 12.80 4.07
C GLU A 143 9.54 12.57 2.65
N VAL A 144 9.64 11.32 2.19
CA VAL A 144 9.16 10.89 0.88
C VAL A 144 8.14 9.79 1.05
N TYR A 145 7.11 9.88 0.21
CA TYR A 145 6.05 8.90 0.08
C TYR A 145 5.96 8.45 -1.38
N ASN A 146 5.90 7.15 -1.59
CA ASN A 146 5.66 6.51 -2.88
C ASN A 146 4.35 5.74 -2.74
N PHE A 147 3.31 6.08 -3.49
CA PHE A 147 2.00 5.46 -3.33
C PHE A 147 1.29 5.30 -4.66
N THR A 148 0.34 4.37 -4.73
CA THR A 148 -0.53 4.22 -5.89
C THR A 148 -1.96 4.63 -5.55
N LEU A 149 -2.59 5.35 -6.48
CA LEU A 149 -4.00 5.68 -6.44
C LEU A 149 -4.77 4.61 -7.22
N ILE A 150 -5.64 3.88 -6.53
CA ILE A 150 -6.61 2.97 -7.12
C ILE A 150 -7.96 3.68 -7.18
N GLN A 151 -8.55 3.79 -8.36
CA GLN A 151 -9.76 4.59 -8.57
C GLN A 151 -10.77 3.84 -9.44
N LYS A 152 -11.99 3.69 -8.96
CA LYS A 152 -13.14 3.31 -9.79
C LYS A 152 -13.51 4.47 -10.71
N GLY A 153 -13.78 4.20 -11.99
CA GLY A 153 -14.26 5.18 -12.95
C GLY A 153 -15.79 5.33 -12.97
N GLY A 154 -16.28 6.34 -13.71
CA GLY A 154 -17.72 6.62 -13.85
C GLY A 154 -18.42 6.99 -12.55
N VAL A 155 -17.66 7.52 -11.59
CA VAL A 155 -18.16 7.86 -10.26
C VAL A 155 -17.87 9.32 -9.92
N ALA A 156 -18.25 10.24 -10.82
CA ALA A 156 -18.06 11.68 -10.66
C ALA A 156 -18.44 12.24 -9.29
N SER A 157 -19.42 11.62 -8.60
CA SER A 157 -19.92 12.05 -7.30
C SER A 157 -19.31 11.33 -6.09
N GLN A 158 -18.43 10.34 -6.28
CA GLN A 158 -17.95 9.51 -5.17
C GLN A 158 -16.73 10.08 -4.44
N GLY A 159 -15.97 11.01 -5.06
CA GLY A 159 -14.78 11.58 -4.44
C GLY A 159 -13.88 10.48 -3.83
N HIS A 160 -13.54 10.62 -2.55
CA HIS A 160 -12.74 9.63 -1.82
C HIS A 160 -13.38 8.23 -1.68
N THR A 161 -14.70 8.08 -1.88
CA THR A 161 -15.38 6.78 -1.68
C THR A 161 -15.09 5.78 -2.81
N GLY A 162 -14.81 6.25 -4.02
CA GLY A 162 -14.40 5.43 -5.16
C GLY A 162 -12.88 5.27 -5.33
N ALA A 163 -12.11 5.88 -4.43
CA ALA A 163 -10.65 5.97 -4.49
C ALA A 163 -10.02 5.25 -3.30
N ARG A 164 -8.84 4.66 -3.48
CA ARG A 164 -7.97 4.18 -2.40
C ARG A 164 -6.52 4.57 -2.66
N VAL A 165 -5.80 4.91 -1.61
CA VAL A 165 -4.34 5.13 -1.65
C VAL A 165 -3.64 3.98 -0.96
N VAL A 166 -2.67 3.39 -1.64
CA VAL A 166 -1.82 2.34 -1.08
C VAL A 166 -0.39 2.85 -1.08
N MET A 167 0.19 2.96 0.11
CA MET A 167 1.55 3.47 0.31
C MET A 167 2.55 2.34 0.11
N LYS A 168 3.71 2.62 -0.46
CA LYS A 168 4.86 1.71 -0.45
C LYS A 168 5.52 1.76 0.92
N GLU A 169 5.79 0.61 1.52
CA GLU A 169 6.40 0.57 2.85
C GLU A 169 7.92 0.45 2.83
N LEU A 170 8.48 -0.18 1.80
CA LEU A 170 9.93 -0.39 1.73
C LEU A 170 10.61 0.56 0.76
N LYS A 171 11.67 1.19 1.21
CA LYS A 171 12.63 1.91 0.36
C LYS A 171 13.50 0.93 -0.41
N SER A 172 13.60 1.11 -1.72
CA SER A 172 14.50 0.35 -2.59
C SER A 172 15.70 1.19 -3.02
N GLY A 173 16.78 0.53 -3.47
CA GLY A 173 17.97 1.19 -4.04
C GLY A 173 17.71 1.90 -5.38
N ILE A 174 16.48 1.83 -5.90
CA ILE A 174 16.06 2.42 -7.16
C ILE A 174 14.98 3.50 -7.01
N ASP A 175 14.53 3.76 -5.78
CA ASP A 175 13.59 4.84 -5.52
C ASP A 175 14.26 6.19 -5.84
N PHE A 176 15.55 6.33 -5.47
CA PHE A 176 16.37 7.51 -5.71
C PHE A 176 17.79 7.19 -6.17
N ILE A 177 18.37 8.11 -6.93
CA ILE A 177 19.77 8.12 -7.35
C ILE A 177 20.66 8.47 -6.14
N ALA A 178 21.78 7.78 -5.98
CA ALA A 178 22.57 7.87 -4.75
C ALA A 178 23.57 9.04 -4.71
N GLN A 179 24.14 9.45 -5.84
CA GLN A 179 25.27 10.40 -5.85
C GLN A 179 25.11 11.57 -6.80
N ASN A 180 24.64 11.34 -8.03
CA ASN A 180 24.58 12.40 -9.04
C ASN A 180 23.31 12.32 -9.88
N ALA A 181 22.31 13.13 -9.50
CA ALA A 181 21.07 13.33 -10.24
C ALA A 181 21.10 14.66 -11.02
N ASN A 182 19.96 15.03 -11.61
CA ASN A 182 19.76 16.36 -12.18
C ASN A 182 20.01 17.47 -11.14
N PRO A 183 20.32 18.71 -11.54
CA PRO A 183 20.34 19.83 -10.60
C PRO A 183 19.03 19.92 -9.81
N GLY A 184 19.11 19.90 -8.48
CA GLY A 184 17.95 19.89 -7.58
C GLY A 184 17.23 18.54 -7.44
N GLY A 185 17.75 17.49 -8.06
CA GLY A 185 17.23 16.13 -7.92
C GLY A 185 17.54 15.55 -6.54
N LEU A 186 16.52 14.97 -5.91
CA LEU A 186 16.63 14.31 -4.62
C LEU A 186 17.53 13.07 -4.74
N LEU A 187 18.50 12.99 -3.83
CA LEU A 187 19.34 11.83 -3.68
C LEU A 187 18.82 10.91 -2.58
N ILE A 188 19.21 9.64 -2.62
CA ILE A 188 18.78 8.65 -1.63
C ILE A 188 19.14 9.04 -0.19
N GLY A 189 20.21 9.82 -0.01
CA GLY A 189 20.68 10.31 1.29
C GLY A 189 20.01 11.60 1.76
N ASP A 190 19.24 12.28 0.90
CA ASP A 190 18.55 13.54 1.24
C ASP A 190 17.13 13.29 1.78
N VAL A 191 16.69 12.03 1.76
CA VAL A 191 15.29 11.65 1.97
C VAL A 191 15.14 10.44 2.88
N GLU A 192 14.14 10.50 3.75
CA GLU A 192 13.66 9.38 4.55
C GLU A 192 12.28 8.96 4.07
N HIS A 193 12.03 7.66 4.08
CA HIS A 193 10.69 7.17 3.76
C HIS A 193 9.78 7.32 4.97
N THR A 194 8.49 7.58 4.71
CA THR A 194 7.46 7.44 5.74
C THR A 194 7.61 6.07 6.41
N VAL A 195 7.53 6.06 7.74
CA VAL A 195 7.67 4.84 8.53
C VAL A 195 6.57 3.86 8.11
N ALA A 196 6.96 2.63 7.78
CA ALA A 196 6.02 1.56 7.45
C ALA A 196 4.98 1.37 8.55
N GLY A 197 3.77 0.94 8.18
CA GLY A 197 2.72 0.62 9.13
C GLY A 197 3.14 -0.49 10.08
N ALA A 198 2.43 -0.60 11.21
CA ALA A 198 2.63 -1.74 12.10
C ALA A 198 2.30 -3.03 11.33
N LYS A 199 3.24 -3.98 11.30
CA LYS A 199 3.01 -5.30 10.68
C LYS A 199 2.18 -6.16 11.61
N GLY A 200 1.30 -6.97 11.04
CA GLY A 200 0.52 -7.94 11.81
C GLY A 200 -0.81 -8.30 11.17
N PRO A 201 -1.43 -9.39 11.61
CA PRO A 201 -2.71 -9.86 11.08
C PRO A 201 -3.78 -8.76 11.07
N GLY A 202 -4.44 -8.58 9.93
CA GLY A 202 -5.49 -7.57 9.73
C GLY A 202 -5.02 -6.11 9.59
N ASN A 203 -3.71 -5.82 9.69
CA ASN A 203 -3.23 -4.43 9.59
C ASN A 203 -3.21 -3.85 8.18
N GLU A 204 -3.23 -4.72 7.17
CA GLU A 204 -3.30 -4.26 5.78
C GLU A 204 -4.74 -3.93 5.35
N GLN A 205 -5.73 -4.17 6.20
CA GLN A 205 -7.11 -3.76 5.92
C GLN A 205 -7.25 -2.26 6.09
N GLN A 206 -7.60 -1.58 5.00
CA GLN A 206 -7.89 -0.16 5.02
C GLN A 206 -9.13 0.13 5.87
N ARG A 207 -8.94 1.00 6.86
CA ARG A 207 -9.97 1.48 7.77
C ARG A 207 -10.54 2.81 7.30
N VAL A 208 -9.71 3.59 6.62
CA VAL A 208 -10.10 4.82 5.92
C VAL A 208 -9.50 4.80 4.51
N ASN A 209 -10.15 5.45 3.54
CA ASN A 209 -9.82 5.32 2.12
C ASN A 209 -8.35 5.65 1.76
N TYR A 210 -7.64 6.39 2.62
CA TYR A 210 -6.29 6.89 2.36
C TYR A 210 -5.31 6.64 3.53
N ASP A 211 -5.49 5.57 4.31
CA ASP A 211 -4.52 5.20 5.35
C ASP A 211 -3.27 4.48 4.82
N GLY A 212 -3.23 4.12 3.53
CA GLY A 212 -2.07 3.52 2.88
C GLY A 212 -1.98 2.00 2.99
N ALA A 213 -2.91 1.34 3.70
CA ALA A 213 -2.93 -0.11 3.83
C ALA A 213 -3.23 -0.78 2.47
N GLY A 214 -2.77 -2.02 2.26
CA GLY A 214 -2.79 -2.66 0.93
C GLY A 214 -4.04 -3.47 0.60
N ILE A 215 -4.96 -3.70 1.54
CA ILE A 215 -6.16 -4.53 1.35
C ILE A 215 -7.43 -3.69 1.57
N PHE A 216 -8.37 -3.77 0.62
CA PHE A 216 -9.62 -3.02 0.71
C PHE A 216 -10.72 -3.61 -0.17
N ASP A 217 -11.96 -3.27 0.15
CA ASP A 217 -13.10 -3.57 -0.71
C ASP A 217 -13.42 -2.39 -1.63
N LEU A 218 -13.57 -2.67 -2.93
CA LEU A 218 -14.03 -1.73 -3.95
C LEU A 218 -14.92 -2.48 -4.95
N ASP A 219 -16.16 -2.01 -5.11
CA ASP A 219 -17.19 -2.56 -6.00
C ASP A 219 -17.55 -4.04 -5.75
N GLY A 220 -17.54 -4.45 -4.48
CA GLY A 220 -17.83 -5.83 -4.08
C GLY A 220 -16.68 -6.81 -4.34
N ILE A 221 -15.49 -6.30 -4.67
CA ILE A 221 -14.27 -7.06 -4.86
C ILE A 221 -13.28 -6.69 -3.77
N THR A 222 -12.63 -7.69 -3.17
CA THR A 222 -11.52 -7.47 -2.25
C THR A 222 -10.20 -7.45 -3.00
N TRP A 223 -9.50 -6.33 -2.88
CA TRP A 223 -8.23 -6.06 -3.55
C TRP A 223 -7.08 -6.22 -2.57
N GLY A 224 -5.95 -6.71 -3.07
CA GLY A 224 -4.65 -6.59 -2.43
C GLY A 224 -3.73 -5.79 -3.33
N VAL A 225 -2.96 -4.85 -2.82
CA VAL A 225 -2.05 -4.02 -3.61
C VAL A 225 -0.73 -3.88 -2.88
N GLU A 226 0.36 -4.12 -3.58
CA GLU A 226 1.74 -3.95 -3.10
C GLU A 226 2.55 -3.23 -4.17
N ILE A 227 3.47 -2.35 -3.76
CA ILE A 227 4.29 -1.61 -4.72
C ILE A 227 5.70 -2.22 -4.73
N CYS A 228 6.07 -2.80 -5.88
CA CYS A 228 7.42 -3.26 -6.17
C CYS A 228 8.02 -4.12 -5.04
N LEU A 229 9.01 -3.58 -4.32
CA LEU A 229 9.74 -4.27 -3.25
C LEU A 229 8.86 -4.81 -2.12
N ASP A 230 7.67 -4.23 -1.90
CA ASP A 230 6.70 -4.77 -0.94
C ASP A 230 6.30 -6.23 -1.28
N HIS A 231 6.30 -6.57 -2.56
CA HIS A 231 5.99 -7.89 -3.10
C HIS A 231 7.21 -8.83 -3.14
N LEU A 232 8.40 -8.42 -2.70
CA LEU A 232 9.59 -9.28 -2.75
C LEU A 232 9.42 -10.51 -1.83
N GLY A 233 9.86 -11.69 -2.28
CA GLY A 233 9.71 -12.94 -1.53
C GLY A 233 10.40 -13.00 -0.15
N SER A 234 11.31 -12.08 0.19
CA SER A 234 11.85 -11.92 1.55
C SER A 234 11.05 -10.93 2.41
N VAL A 235 10.32 -10.02 1.75
CA VAL A 235 9.52 -8.96 2.34
C VAL A 235 8.12 -9.47 2.63
N LYS A 236 7.39 -9.88 1.58
CA LYS A 236 6.05 -10.45 1.62
C LYS A 236 5.07 -9.59 2.43
N ARG A 237 4.92 -8.30 2.11
CA ARG A 237 4.21 -7.33 2.97
C ARG A 237 2.82 -7.83 3.36
N LEU A 238 1.95 -8.11 2.39
CA LEU A 238 0.58 -8.55 2.67
C LEU A 238 0.54 -9.92 3.36
N GLN A 239 1.41 -10.85 2.95
CA GLN A 239 1.54 -12.18 3.55
C GLN A 239 1.99 -12.13 5.03
N LYS A 240 2.78 -11.12 5.43
CA LYS A 240 3.17 -10.91 6.83
C LYS A 240 2.11 -10.18 7.67
N SER A 241 1.05 -9.73 7.03
CA SER A 241 -0.12 -9.12 7.66
C SER A 241 -1.39 -9.86 7.21
N PRO A 242 -1.47 -11.18 7.49
CA PRO A 242 -2.52 -12.02 6.94
C PRO A 242 -3.92 -11.54 7.36
N GLN A 243 -4.89 -11.74 6.47
CA GLN A 243 -6.28 -11.41 6.74
C GLN A 243 -6.82 -12.29 7.88
N LEU A 244 -7.67 -11.71 8.73
CA LEU A 244 -8.25 -12.39 9.88
C LEU A 244 -9.45 -13.26 9.50
N PRO A 245 -9.75 -14.34 10.25
CA PRO A 245 -10.97 -15.11 10.04
C PRO A 245 -12.22 -14.23 9.98
N GLY A 246 -13.08 -14.46 8.98
CA GLY A 246 -14.28 -13.67 8.72
C GLY A 246 -14.07 -12.43 7.82
N GLU A 247 -12.83 -12.02 7.55
CA GLU A 247 -12.53 -11.00 6.53
C GLU A 247 -12.73 -11.56 5.12
N ASN A 248 -13.05 -10.70 4.16
CA ASN A 248 -13.14 -11.12 2.75
C ASN A 248 -11.75 -11.49 2.23
N GLN A 249 -11.58 -12.61 1.53
CA GLN A 249 -10.29 -12.96 0.94
C GLN A 249 -10.00 -12.09 -0.28
N VAL A 250 -8.74 -11.69 -0.46
CA VAL A 250 -8.29 -10.98 -1.66
C VAL A 250 -8.62 -11.80 -2.91
N GLN A 251 -9.38 -11.22 -3.84
CA GLN A 251 -9.72 -11.85 -5.12
C GLN A 251 -8.73 -11.45 -6.21
N ILE A 252 -8.26 -10.20 -6.16
CA ILE A 252 -7.33 -9.63 -7.14
C ILE A 252 -6.19 -8.94 -6.39
N GLN A 253 -4.96 -9.35 -6.67
CA GLN A 253 -3.75 -8.71 -6.18
C GLN A 253 -3.07 -7.92 -7.30
N LEU A 254 -2.81 -6.64 -7.08
CA LEU A 254 -2.13 -5.76 -8.04
C LEU A 254 -0.71 -5.44 -7.57
N VAL A 255 0.25 -5.46 -8.50
CA VAL A 255 1.65 -5.16 -8.23
C VAL A 255 2.18 -4.18 -9.28
N PRO A 256 1.96 -2.86 -9.15
CA PRO A 256 2.73 -1.88 -9.89
C PRO A 256 4.20 -1.94 -9.45
N SER A 257 5.12 -2.04 -10.40
CA SER A 257 6.55 -2.15 -10.09
C SER A 257 7.42 -1.39 -11.08
N GLY A 258 8.68 -1.18 -10.72
CA GLY A 258 9.71 -0.65 -11.60
C GLY A 258 11.01 -1.41 -11.39
N GLY A 259 11.09 -2.67 -11.78
CA GLY A 259 12.22 -3.57 -11.59
C GLY A 259 11.87 -4.91 -10.93
N MET A 260 10.58 -5.24 -10.78
CA MET A 260 10.14 -6.46 -10.09
C MET A 260 9.17 -7.28 -10.94
N SER A 261 9.04 -8.56 -10.60
CA SER A 261 8.05 -9.46 -11.17
C SER A 261 7.31 -10.18 -10.04
N ILE A 262 6.20 -10.84 -10.37
CA ILE A 262 5.42 -11.62 -9.42
C ILE A 262 6.30 -12.67 -8.73
N GLN A 263 6.28 -12.67 -7.40
CA GLN A 263 6.98 -13.62 -6.55
C GLN A 263 5.95 -14.51 -5.88
N ASP A 264 5.96 -15.81 -6.21
CA ASP A 264 4.93 -16.76 -5.74
C ASP A 264 4.77 -16.75 -4.22
N ALA A 265 5.87 -16.55 -3.50
CA ALA A 265 5.92 -16.51 -2.04
C ALA A 265 5.23 -15.28 -1.41
N SER A 266 4.82 -14.29 -2.21
CA SER A 266 4.16 -13.04 -1.79
C SER A 266 2.70 -12.95 -2.24
N ILE A 267 2.20 -13.95 -2.98
CA ILE A 267 0.80 -13.98 -3.44
C ILE A 267 -0.11 -14.24 -2.25
N ILE A 268 -1.10 -13.36 -2.01
CA ILE A 268 -2.15 -13.52 -0.99
C ILE A 268 -3.55 -13.71 -1.60
N ALA A 269 -3.72 -13.47 -2.89
CA ALA A 269 -4.99 -13.71 -3.57
C ALA A 269 -5.46 -15.17 -3.36
N ALA A 270 -6.76 -15.33 -3.14
CA ALA A 270 -7.40 -16.61 -2.87
C ALA A 270 -7.20 -17.59 -4.04
N PRO A 271 -7.28 -18.92 -3.79
CA PRO A 271 -7.28 -19.92 -4.86
C PRO A 271 -8.30 -19.59 -5.96
N GLY A 272 -7.87 -19.61 -7.23
CA GLY A 272 -8.68 -19.22 -8.38
C GLY A 272 -8.77 -17.70 -8.64
N GLY A 273 -8.28 -16.87 -7.72
CA GLY A 273 -8.09 -15.43 -7.91
C GLY A 273 -6.89 -15.09 -8.76
N TYR A 274 -6.58 -13.79 -8.86
CA TYR A 274 -5.57 -13.29 -9.81
C TYR A 274 -4.50 -12.45 -9.12
N VAL A 275 -3.29 -12.54 -9.65
CA VAL A 275 -2.21 -11.58 -9.37
C VAL A 275 -1.76 -10.95 -10.69
N PHE A 276 -1.72 -9.62 -10.72
CA PHE A 276 -1.44 -8.85 -11.92
C PHE A 276 -0.34 -7.82 -11.67
N ASN A 277 0.72 -7.91 -12.47
CA ASN A 277 1.89 -7.04 -12.36
C ASN A 277 2.06 -6.20 -13.62
N CYS A 278 2.40 -4.93 -13.44
CA CYS A 278 2.86 -4.03 -14.49
C CYS A 278 4.19 -3.41 -14.05
N ASP A 279 5.26 -3.80 -14.73
CA ASP A 279 6.62 -3.38 -14.44
C ASP A 279 7.09 -2.28 -15.40
N GLY A 280 7.66 -1.21 -14.87
CA GLY A 280 8.08 -0.03 -15.62
C GLY A 280 9.54 -0.02 -16.05
N MET A 281 10.36 -1.02 -15.70
CA MET A 281 11.77 -1.01 -16.12
C MET A 281 11.97 -1.70 -17.48
N ASN A 282 13.02 -1.27 -18.19
CA ASN A 282 13.51 -1.92 -19.43
C ASN A 282 12.44 -2.02 -20.55
N GLY A 283 11.73 -0.93 -20.81
CA GLY A 283 10.71 -0.88 -21.87
C GLY A 283 9.31 -1.38 -21.47
N GLY A 284 9.13 -1.66 -20.19
CA GLY A 284 7.87 -2.11 -19.60
C GLY A 284 7.58 -3.59 -19.83
N ARG A 285 7.04 -4.26 -18.82
CA ARG A 285 6.60 -5.67 -18.87
C ARG A 285 5.34 -5.87 -18.04
N SER A 286 4.62 -6.95 -18.29
CA SER A 286 3.47 -7.31 -17.45
C SER A 286 3.31 -8.82 -17.38
N ARG A 287 2.73 -9.29 -16.26
CA ARG A 287 2.44 -10.70 -16.00
C ARG A 287 1.08 -10.80 -15.33
N LEU A 288 0.29 -11.78 -15.76
CA LEU A 288 -0.99 -12.13 -15.16
C LEU A 288 -1.00 -13.63 -14.85
N ASP A 289 -1.19 -13.98 -13.59
CA ASP A 289 -1.36 -15.37 -13.18
C ASP A 289 -2.71 -15.58 -12.48
N GLN A 290 -3.23 -16.80 -12.60
CA GLN A 290 -4.33 -17.28 -11.78
C GLN A 290 -3.78 -18.16 -10.65
N VAL A 291 -4.16 -17.86 -9.42
CA VAL A 291 -3.66 -18.55 -8.23
C VAL A 291 -4.07 -20.01 -8.26
N GLY A 292 -3.09 -20.91 -8.12
CA GLY A 292 -3.28 -22.36 -8.12
C GLY A 292 -3.38 -22.99 -9.52
N THR A 293 -3.23 -22.22 -10.60
CA THR A 293 -3.32 -22.73 -11.98
C THR A 293 -2.11 -22.31 -12.82
N PRO A 294 -1.13 -23.18 -13.05
CA PRO A 294 -0.12 -22.98 -14.09
C PRO A 294 -0.70 -23.30 -15.49
N PRO A 295 -0.23 -22.66 -16.59
CA PRO A 295 0.78 -21.59 -16.68
C PRO A 295 0.21 -20.16 -16.62
N THR A 296 1.10 -19.16 -16.58
CA THR A 296 0.81 -17.72 -16.75
C THR A 296 -0.13 -17.45 -17.93
N ILE A 297 -1.07 -16.52 -17.73
CA ILE A 297 -2.06 -16.16 -18.74
C ILE A 297 -1.38 -15.27 -19.79
N PRO A 298 -1.37 -15.66 -21.09
CA PRO A 298 -0.73 -14.87 -22.13
C PRO A 298 -1.57 -13.61 -22.46
N PRO A 299 -0.92 -12.52 -22.89
CA PRO A 299 -1.62 -11.37 -23.46
C PRO A 299 -2.48 -11.75 -24.68
N LEU A 300 -3.61 -11.06 -24.84
CA LEU A 300 -4.50 -11.19 -25.99
C LEU A 300 -4.09 -10.25 -27.13
N SER A 301 -3.77 -8.99 -26.81
CA SER A 301 -3.39 -7.98 -27.80
C SER A 301 -2.43 -6.95 -27.24
N THR A 302 -1.81 -6.18 -28.13
CA THR A 302 -0.88 -5.10 -27.78
C THR A 302 -1.04 -3.95 -28.76
N HIS A 303 -1.19 -2.73 -28.25
CA HIS A 303 -1.45 -1.54 -29.05
C HIS A 303 -0.51 -0.41 -28.59
N PRO A 304 0.23 0.25 -29.49
CA PRO A 304 1.07 1.39 -29.11
C PRO A 304 0.18 2.55 -28.65
N VAL A 305 0.62 3.27 -27.63
CA VAL A 305 0.03 4.57 -27.26
C VAL A 305 0.62 5.63 -28.19
N ASP A 306 -0.19 6.61 -28.60
CA ASP A 306 0.27 7.67 -29.49
C ASP A 306 1.45 8.45 -28.88
N ASN A 307 2.51 8.60 -29.67
CA ASN A 307 3.75 9.26 -29.29
C ASN A 307 3.84 10.71 -29.77
N ALA A 308 2.75 11.27 -30.33
CA ALA A 308 2.65 12.68 -30.64
C ALA A 308 2.94 13.55 -29.39
N PRO A 309 3.53 14.75 -29.55
CA PRO A 309 3.72 15.69 -28.44
C PRO A 309 2.44 15.95 -27.64
N ILE A 310 2.61 16.27 -26.37
CA ILE A 310 1.55 16.66 -25.45
C ILE A 310 1.41 18.17 -25.46
N THR A 311 0.30 18.64 -26.02
CA THR A 311 0.01 20.08 -26.10
C THR A 311 -0.68 20.55 -24.82
N LEU A 312 0.01 21.41 -24.06
CA LEU A 312 -0.53 22.05 -22.87
C LEU A 312 -1.17 23.40 -23.27
N ASN A 313 -2.49 23.40 -23.45
CA ASN A 313 -3.24 24.56 -23.95
C ASN A 313 -3.48 25.66 -22.91
N GLU A 314 -3.35 25.33 -21.62
CA GLU A 314 -3.64 26.26 -20.51
C GLU A 314 -2.45 27.16 -20.13
N VAL A 315 -1.33 27.05 -20.85
CA VAL A 315 -0.14 27.91 -20.68
C VAL A 315 0.02 28.92 -21.81
N SER A 316 0.65 30.06 -21.50
CA SER A 316 0.99 31.09 -22.48
C SER A 316 2.51 31.35 -22.47
N PRO A 317 3.24 31.05 -23.56
CA PRO A 317 2.75 30.44 -24.81
C PRO A 317 2.35 28.97 -24.62
N VAL A 318 1.49 28.45 -25.51
CA VAL A 318 1.18 27.02 -25.59
C VAL A 318 2.48 26.23 -25.71
N GLN A 319 2.57 25.14 -24.95
CA GLN A 319 3.78 24.32 -24.90
C GLN A 319 3.50 22.91 -25.41
N ASP A 320 4.29 22.47 -26.40
CA ASP A 320 4.32 21.08 -26.84
C ASP A 320 5.44 20.33 -26.11
N VAL A 321 5.06 19.26 -25.41
CA VAL A 321 5.94 18.41 -24.61
C VAL A 321 6.14 17.09 -25.32
N ALA A 322 7.35 16.83 -25.82
CA ALA A 322 7.68 15.52 -26.38
C ALA A 322 7.65 14.45 -25.26
N VAL A 323 7.06 13.28 -25.53
CA VAL A 323 6.96 12.19 -24.53
C VAL A 323 8.33 11.76 -24.00
N THR A 324 9.38 11.85 -24.83
CA THR A 324 10.78 11.59 -24.45
C THR A 324 11.31 12.53 -23.34
N GLN A 325 10.63 13.64 -23.06
CA GLN A 325 10.95 14.52 -21.93
C GLN A 325 10.41 13.97 -20.61
N LEU A 326 9.32 13.19 -20.65
CA LEU A 326 8.62 12.66 -19.47
C LEU A 326 9.04 11.23 -19.13
N PHE A 327 9.40 10.44 -20.14
CA PHE A 327 9.74 9.03 -20.01
C PHE A 327 10.91 8.66 -20.91
N LYS A 328 11.61 7.59 -20.54
CA LYS A 328 12.71 7.07 -21.34
C LYS A 328 12.14 6.37 -22.58
N GLY A 329 12.32 6.97 -23.75
CA GLY A 329 11.83 6.40 -25.00
C GLY A 329 10.49 6.99 -25.43
N ASN A 330 9.47 6.16 -25.65
CA ASN A 330 8.21 6.56 -26.25
C ASN A 330 7.04 6.47 -25.27
N ALA A 331 5.83 6.73 -25.76
CA ALA A 331 4.57 6.63 -25.03
C ALA A 331 4.20 5.21 -24.57
N GLY A 332 5.03 4.20 -24.83
CA GLY A 332 4.76 2.83 -24.42
C GLY A 332 3.62 2.18 -25.20
N ARG A 333 2.97 1.21 -24.56
CA ARG A 333 1.90 0.40 -25.18
C ARG A 333 0.91 -0.10 -24.15
N ILE A 334 -0.32 -0.33 -24.61
CA ILE A 334 -1.33 -1.07 -23.88
C ILE A 334 -1.23 -2.55 -24.21
N VAL A 335 -1.23 -3.39 -23.18
CA VAL A 335 -1.27 -4.85 -23.29
C VAL A 335 -2.55 -5.35 -22.63
N THR A 336 -3.43 -5.93 -23.43
CA THR A 336 -4.73 -6.42 -22.98
C THR A 336 -4.70 -7.93 -22.80
N TYR A 337 -5.24 -8.44 -21.70
CA TYR A 337 -5.37 -9.86 -21.41
C TYR A 337 -6.78 -10.37 -21.75
N PRO A 338 -6.97 -11.69 -21.93
CA PRO A 338 -8.29 -12.26 -22.14
C PRO A 338 -9.23 -11.97 -20.97
N VAL A 339 -10.52 -11.81 -21.26
CA VAL A 339 -11.58 -11.75 -20.24
C VAL A 339 -11.59 -13.07 -19.46
N LYS A 340 -11.71 -12.98 -18.14
CA LYS A 340 -11.75 -14.12 -17.22
C LYS A 340 -12.93 -14.04 -16.28
N ALA A 341 -13.40 -15.19 -15.80
CA ALA A 341 -14.37 -15.22 -14.72
C ALA A 341 -13.76 -14.62 -13.46
N LEU A 342 -14.52 -13.76 -12.78
CA LEU A 342 -14.15 -13.25 -11.47
C LEU A 342 -14.40 -14.37 -10.43
N PRO A 343 -13.42 -14.72 -9.57
CA PRO A 343 -13.66 -15.70 -8.51
C PRO A 343 -14.78 -15.20 -7.58
N PRO A 344 -15.62 -16.08 -7.02
CA PRO A 344 -16.61 -15.68 -6.04
C PRO A 344 -15.93 -15.09 -4.80
N ALA A 345 -16.56 -14.10 -4.17
CA ALA A 345 -16.10 -13.61 -2.88
C ALA A 345 -16.19 -14.72 -1.83
N SER A 346 -15.13 -14.88 -1.04
CA SER A 346 -15.02 -15.86 0.03
C SER A 346 -14.52 -15.18 1.31
N LYS A 347 -14.75 -15.83 2.45
CA LYS A 347 -14.24 -15.38 3.75
C LYS A 347 -13.01 -16.20 4.14
N VAL A 348 -12.06 -15.56 4.82
CA VAL A 348 -10.99 -16.26 5.51
C VAL A 348 -11.61 -17.21 6.53
N GLN A 349 -11.27 -18.49 6.43
CA GLN A 349 -11.77 -19.54 7.32
C GLN A 349 -11.04 -19.51 8.67
N GLY A 350 -11.64 -20.13 9.68
CA GLY A 350 -11.12 -20.20 11.03
C GLY A 350 -12.01 -19.49 12.04
N SER A 351 -11.46 -19.19 13.22
CA SER A 351 -12.22 -18.54 14.29
C SER A 351 -11.35 -17.61 15.13
N ILE A 352 -12.02 -16.64 15.75
CA ILE A 352 -11.39 -15.71 16.69
C ILE A 352 -12.11 -15.85 18.01
N VAL A 353 -11.35 -16.10 19.09
CA VAL A 353 -11.86 -16.03 20.46
C VAL A 353 -11.37 -14.74 21.09
N THR A 354 -12.29 -13.81 21.32
CA THR A 354 -12.01 -12.52 21.95
C THR A 354 -12.14 -12.62 23.47
N LEU A 355 -11.13 -12.13 24.19
CA LEU A 355 -11.17 -11.88 25.62
C LEU A 355 -10.98 -10.37 25.84
N ASP A 356 -11.97 -9.72 26.44
CA ASP A 356 -11.96 -8.27 26.69
C ASP A 356 -11.79 -8.02 28.19
N TRP A 357 -10.73 -7.31 28.55
CA TRP A 357 -10.40 -6.94 29.91
C TRP A 357 -10.63 -5.46 30.15
N ALA A 358 -11.62 -5.13 30.99
CA ALA A 358 -11.77 -3.79 31.53
C ALA A 358 -10.88 -3.61 32.77
N LEU A 359 -9.82 -2.82 32.64
CA LEU A 359 -8.85 -2.52 33.71
C LEU A 359 -9.24 -1.21 34.40
N GLY A 360 -10.46 -1.18 34.95
CA GLY A 360 -11.08 0.03 35.49
C GLY A 360 -11.92 0.81 34.47
N ALA A 361 -12.17 2.09 34.76
CA ALA A 361 -13.05 2.94 33.95
C ALA A 361 -12.41 3.41 32.63
N ASP A 362 -11.08 3.58 32.63
CA ASP A 362 -10.35 4.30 31.58
C ASP A 362 -9.42 3.44 30.75
N TYR A 363 -9.25 2.15 31.08
CA TYR A 363 -8.33 1.26 30.39
C TYR A 363 -9.02 -0.05 30.02
N ARG A 364 -8.79 -0.52 28.80
CA ARG A 364 -9.21 -1.86 28.36
C ARG A 364 -8.10 -2.54 27.58
N ILE A 365 -8.00 -3.85 27.67
CA ILE A 365 -7.14 -4.67 26.81
C ILE A 365 -7.97 -5.75 26.16
N LYS A 366 -8.02 -5.74 24.82
CA LYS A 366 -8.65 -6.79 24.03
C LYS A 366 -7.59 -7.78 23.56
N PHE A 367 -7.85 -9.06 23.79
CA PHE A 367 -7.04 -10.18 23.32
C PHE A 367 -7.83 -10.98 22.30
N ASP A 368 -7.32 -11.14 21.08
CA ASP A 368 -7.94 -12.01 20.07
C ASP A 368 -7.03 -13.21 19.82
N LEU A 369 -7.49 -14.39 20.26
CA LEU A 369 -6.86 -15.66 19.93
C LEU A 369 -7.36 -16.10 18.55
N VAL A 370 -6.44 -16.21 17.60
CA VAL A 370 -6.75 -16.55 16.22
C VAL A 370 -6.43 -18.01 15.96
N TYR A 371 -7.43 -18.73 15.45
CA TYR A 371 -7.35 -20.13 15.07
C TYR A 371 -7.62 -20.28 13.57
N ASP A 372 -6.93 -21.21 12.91
CA ASP A 372 -7.18 -21.52 11.51
C ASP A 372 -8.45 -22.38 11.29
N GLU A 373 -8.68 -22.79 10.05
CA GLU A 373 -9.80 -23.63 9.64
C GLU A 373 -9.82 -25.02 10.29
N ASN A 374 -8.67 -25.54 10.71
CA ASN A 374 -8.56 -26.81 11.43
C ASN A 374 -8.77 -26.63 12.93
N GLY A 375 -8.90 -25.37 13.38
CA GLY A 375 -9.03 -25.02 14.78
C GLY A 375 -7.69 -24.94 15.51
N ASP A 376 -6.57 -24.87 14.80
CA ASP A 376 -5.23 -24.77 15.36
C ASP A 376 -4.86 -23.31 15.62
N TYR A 377 -4.30 -23.03 16.81
CA TYR A 377 -3.85 -21.71 17.23
C TYR A 377 -2.75 -21.20 16.30
N LYS A 378 -2.89 -19.95 15.85
CA LYS A 378 -1.90 -19.28 15.01
C LYS A 378 -1.21 -18.14 15.71
N THR A 379 -1.98 -17.30 16.38
CA THR A 379 -1.45 -16.09 16.99
C THR A 379 -2.43 -15.47 17.98
N LEU A 380 -1.87 -14.62 18.83
CA LEU A 380 -2.60 -13.84 19.81
C LEU A 380 -2.37 -12.36 19.47
N LEU A 381 -3.48 -11.65 19.30
CA LEU A 381 -3.49 -10.22 19.06
C LEU A 381 -3.81 -9.49 20.36
N CYS A 382 -3.13 -8.38 20.64
CA CYS A 382 -3.37 -7.58 21.83
C CYS A 382 -3.59 -6.10 21.46
N GLN A 383 -4.72 -5.55 21.91
CA GLN A 383 -5.17 -4.19 21.63
C GLN A 383 -5.49 -3.45 22.93
N PRO A 384 -4.52 -2.76 23.56
CA PRO A 384 -4.80 -1.85 24.66
C PRO A 384 -5.51 -0.59 24.14
N SER A 385 -6.48 -0.09 24.90
CA SER A 385 -7.20 1.15 24.62
C SER A 385 -7.42 1.93 25.91
N SER A 386 -7.45 3.26 25.80
CA SER A 386 -7.74 4.13 26.94
C SER A 386 -8.39 5.45 26.54
N THR A 387 -9.20 5.99 27.44
CA THR A 387 -9.75 7.36 27.39
C THR A 387 -8.73 8.41 27.85
N LYS A 388 -7.72 8.01 28.62
CA LYS A 388 -6.67 8.87 29.20
C LYS A 388 -5.36 8.82 28.42
N THR A 389 -5.05 7.70 27.77
CA THR A 389 -3.78 7.49 27.06
C THR A 389 -4.04 7.07 25.62
N SER A 390 -3.40 7.77 24.67
CA SER A 390 -3.41 7.31 23.28
C SER A 390 -2.42 6.16 23.09
N PHE A 391 -2.94 4.98 22.75
CA PHE A 391 -2.17 3.84 22.26
C PHE A 391 -2.13 3.78 20.72
N SER A 392 -2.68 4.81 20.04
CA SER A 392 -3.10 4.78 18.62
C SER A 392 -1.99 4.60 17.57
N LEU A 393 -0.72 4.51 17.99
CA LEU A 393 0.42 4.29 17.09
C LEU A 393 0.89 2.83 17.06
N TYR A 394 0.37 1.96 17.93
CA TYR A 394 0.81 0.56 18.00
C TYR A 394 -0.35 -0.37 18.36
N ASN A 395 -0.86 -1.09 17.35
CA ASN A 395 -1.51 -2.37 17.62
C ASN A 395 -0.37 -3.40 17.79
N TYR A 396 -0.30 -4.11 18.92
CA TYR A 396 0.85 -4.95 19.25
C TYR A 396 0.59 -6.42 18.87
N PHE A 397 1.37 -6.93 17.91
CA PHE A 397 1.18 -8.28 17.35
C PHE A 397 2.51 -9.01 17.18
N LEU A 398 2.82 -9.89 18.13
CA LEU A 398 3.89 -10.89 18.05
C LEU A 398 3.45 -12.09 18.90
N PRO A 399 4.04 -13.29 18.78
CA PRO A 399 3.78 -14.43 19.68
C PRO A 399 4.26 -14.13 21.13
N LEU A 400 3.56 -13.22 21.83
CA LEU A 400 4.07 -12.07 22.58
C LEU A 400 5.38 -12.17 23.39
N VAL A 401 6.22 -11.15 23.18
CA VAL A 401 6.79 -10.28 24.23
C VAL A 401 6.37 -8.85 23.87
N LEU A 402 5.37 -8.31 24.55
CA LEU A 402 4.99 -6.90 24.51
C LEU A 402 5.61 -6.22 25.72
N THR A 403 6.29 -5.09 25.54
CA THR A 403 6.64 -4.19 26.63
C THR A 403 6.38 -2.77 26.18
N THR A 404 5.44 -2.11 26.84
CA THR A 404 5.09 -0.71 26.60
C THR A 404 5.38 0.09 27.85
N TYR A 405 5.89 1.29 27.65
CA TYR A 405 6.06 2.33 28.66
C TYR A 405 5.35 3.56 28.10
N SER A 406 4.60 4.33 28.91
CA SER A 406 3.95 5.56 28.39
C SER A 406 4.96 6.51 27.75
N LYS A 407 4.48 7.29 26.77
CA LYS A 407 5.20 8.38 26.07
C LYS A 407 4.32 9.64 26.07
N GLU A 408 4.16 10.31 27.19
CA GLU A 408 5.12 11.38 27.50
C GLU A 408 6.54 10.84 27.83
N MET A 409 6.63 9.74 28.57
CA MET A 409 7.84 9.21 29.20
C MET A 409 9.02 8.69 28.35
N LEU A 410 8.81 8.35 27.08
CA LEU A 410 9.89 8.08 26.12
C LEU A 410 9.74 8.95 24.84
N ALA A 411 8.84 9.94 24.79
CA ALA A 411 8.41 10.73 23.63
C ALA A 411 9.20 10.49 22.31
N VAL A 412 9.96 11.45 21.92
CA VAL A 412 10.72 11.52 20.68
C VAL A 412 12.16 11.01 20.95
N LYS A 413 12.35 10.22 22.03
CA LYS A 413 13.62 10.03 22.77
C LYS A 413 14.70 9.18 22.07
N ALA A 414 14.63 8.98 20.76
CA ALA A 414 15.77 8.41 20.05
C ALA A 414 15.95 8.89 18.60
N LEU A 415 15.14 9.84 18.10
CA LEU A 415 15.20 10.23 16.68
C LEU A 415 15.51 11.71 16.41
N ASN A 416 15.75 12.57 17.41
CA ASN A 416 16.17 13.96 17.17
C ASN A 416 17.14 14.48 18.25
N ASP A 417 18.20 13.73 18.55
CA ASP A 417 19.17 14.17 19.54
C ASP A 417 20.10 15.27 18.99
N LYS A 418 19.69 16.53 19.18
CA LYS A 418 20.52 17.64 19.70
C LYS A 418 19.71 18.94 19.78
N ARG A 419 18.76 18.98 20.72
CA ARG A 419 18.37 20.16 21.54
C ARG A 419 16.97 19.94 22.11
N SER A 420 16.86 19.61 23.39
CA SER A 420 15.63 19.83 24.16
C SER A 420 15.89 19.99 25.68
N PRO A 421 15.05 20.79 26.38
CA PRO A 421 15.17 21.17 27.80
C PRO A 421 14.91 19.98 28.76
N PRO A 422 15.19 20.12 30.08
CA PRO A 422 15.12 19.01 31.03
C PRO A 422 13.70 18.44 31.19
N ALA A 423 13.63 17.11 31.31
CA ALA A 423 12.40 16.33 31.38
C ALA A 423 11.63 16.52 32.71
N PRO A 424 10.28 16.42 32.73
CA PRO A 424 9.49 16.21 33.94
C PRO A 424 9.72 14.80 34.51
N THR A 425 9.46 14.61 35.80
CA THR A 425 9.82 13.42 36.60
C THR A 425 8.61 12.58 37.06
N ASP A 426 7.77 12.06 36.16
CA ASP A 426 6.79 11.02 36.57
C ASP A 426 6.57 9.87 35.55
N PRO A 427 6.63 8.57 35.96
CA PRO A 427 6.63 7.42 35.06
C PRO A 427 5.46 6.42 35.23
N ASP A 428 4.24 6.76 34.79
CA ASP A 428 3.02 6.09 35.34
C ASP A 428 2.28 5.02 34.50
N VAL A 429 2.78 4.56 33.35
CA VAL A 429 2.16 3.40 32.65
C VAL A 429 3.20 2.43 32.13
N LYS A 430 3.12 1.16 32.57
CA LYS A 430 3.92 0.05 32.03
C LYS A 430 3.02 -1.16 31.77
N ILE A 431 2.98 -1.66 30.54
CA ILE A 431 2.28 -2.91 30.21
C ILE A 431 3.28 -3.84 29.56
N LYS A 432 3.58 -4.95 30.22
CA LYS A 432 4.34 -6.08 29.68
C LYS A 432 3.44 -7.30 29.57
N ILE A 433 3.45 -7.97 28.43
CA ILE A 433 2.65 -9.18 28.19
C ILE A 433 3.51 -10.20 27.47
N ASP A 434 3.57 -11.42 27.98
CA ASP A 434 4.34 -12.53 27.43
C ASP A 434 3.45 -13.77 27.28
N VAL A 435 3.67 -14.58 26.22
CA VAL A 435 3.09 -15.94 26.16
C VAL A 435 4.06 -16.91 26.83
N THR A 436 3.56 -17.69 27.77
CA THR A 436 4.31 -18.71 28.51
C THR A 436 3.64 -20.08 28.38
N GLY A 437 4.34 -21.16 28.73
CA GLY A 437 3.68 -22.45 28.94
C GLY A 437 2.68 -22.38 30.11
N ALA A 438 1.68 -23.24 30.09
CA ALA A 438 0.67 -23.35 31.14
C ALA A 438 0.64 -24.72 31.84
N ALA A 439 -0.16 -24.80 32.90
CA ALA A 439 -0.50 -26.03 33.63
C ALA A 439 -2.03 -26.24 33.62
N ASN A 440 -2.51 -27.29 34.30
CA ASN A 440 -3.94 -27.56 34.50
C ASN A 440 -4.73 -27.85 33.21
N GLY A 441 -4.11 -28.52 32.24
CA GLY A 441 -4.77 -28.93 31.00
C GLY A 441 -4.84 -27.85 29.92
N PHE A 442 -4.06 -26.77 30.07
CA PHE A 442 -3.86 -25.74 29.06
C PHE A 442 -2.43 -25.78 28.52
N ASP A 443 -2.28 -25.50 27.23
CA ASP A 443 -0.97 -25.48 26.57
C ASP A 443 -0.22 -24.17 26.86
N HIS A 444 -0.95 -23.04 26.92
CA HIS A 444 -0.38 -21.69 27.05
C HIS A 444 -1.02 -20.84 28.14
N GLY A 445 -0.27 -19.89 28.65
CA GLY A 445 -0.72 -18.83 29.55
C GLY A 445 -0.22 -17.47 29.07
N VAL A 446 -1.02 -16.44 29.28
CA VAL A 446 -0.63 -15.05 28.99
C VAL A 446 -0.22 -14.39 30.29
N LEU A 447 1.08 -14.18 30.48
CA LEU A 447 1.63 -13.49 31.64
C LEU A 447 1.58 -11.98 31.40
N CYS A 448 0.92 -11.23 32.27
CA CYS A 448 0.90 -9.78 32.23
C CYS A 448 1.63 -9.19 33.44
N HIS A 449 2.29 -8.06 33.23
CA HIS A 449 2.75 -7.14 34.24
C HIS A 449 2.27 -5.74 33.81
N ILE A 450 1.21 -5.26 34.46
CA ILE A 450 0.47 -4.04 34.15
C ILE A 450 0.58 -3.14 35.37
N ASP A 451 1.19 -1.98 35.19
CA ASP A 451 1.38 -0.92 36.18
C ASP A 451 0.71 0.33 35.60
N LEU A 452 -0.51 0.64 36.06
CA LEU A 452 -1.33 1.77 35.68
C LEU A 452 -1.68 2.59 36.93
N PRO A 453 -2.02 3.89 36.81
CA PRO A 453 -2.26 4.77 37.97
C PRO A 453 -3.30 4.24 38.97
N ASP A 454 -4.31 3.54 38.46
CA ASP A 454 -5.43 3.02 39.25
C ASP A 454 -5.52 1.48 39.21
N PHE A 455 -4.50 0.79 38.67
CA PHE A 455 -4.53 -0.65 38.48
C PHE A 455 -3.12 -1.26 38.39
N ASP A 456 -2.81 -2.20 39.28
CA ASP A 456 -1.58 -2.99 39.27
C ASP A 456 -1.91 -4.48 39.16
N PHE A 457 -1.27 -5.17 38.22
CA PHE A 457 -1.37 -6.61 38.05
C PHE A 457 -0.06 -7.23 37.62
N GLN A 458 0.33 -8.29 38.32
CA GLN A 458 1.39 -9.18 37.88
C GLN A 458 0.94 -10.63 38.01
N GLY A 459 0.74 -11.33 36.89
CA GLY A 459 0.28 -12.71 36.92
C GLY A 459 -0.22 -13.23 35.57
N VAL A 460 -0.71 -14.47 35.56
CA VAL A 460 -1.28 -15.07 34.36
C VAL A 460 -2.70 -14.55 34.18
N ALA A 461 -2.92 -13.85 33.08
CA ALA A 461 -4.18 -13.26 32.69
C ALA A 461 -5.21 -14.31 32.31
N PHE A 462 -4.86 -15.17 31.37
CA PHE A 462 -5.70 -16.26 30.92
C PHE A 462 -4.86 -17.42 30.40
N LEU A 463 -5.47 -18.59 30.39
CA LEU A 463 -4.93 -19.83 29.87
C LEU A 463 -5.65 -20.19 28.59
N PHE A 464 -4.95 -20.74 27.61
CA PHE A 464 -5.54 -21.18 26.34
C PHE A 464 -4.81 -22.40 25.78
N ASN A 465 -5.38 -22.98 24.74
CA ASN A 465 -4.92 -24.21 24.12
C ASN A 465 -4.51 -23.98 22.67
N ASP A 466 -3.63 -24.85 22.17
CA ASP A 466 -3.21 -24.91 20.77
C ASP A 466 -4.36 -25.26 19.82
N THR A 467 -5.49 -25.72 20.35
CA THR A 467 -6.65 -26.11 19.56
C THR A 467 -7.95 -25.63 20.21
N VAL A 468 -8.94 -25.23 19.41
CA VAL A 468 -10.30 -24.92 19.89
C VAL A 468 -11.08 -26.14 20.38
N ALA A 469 -10.63 -27.36 20.07
CA ALA A 469 -11.26 -28.61 20.52
C ALA A 469 -11.00 -28.92 22.01
N LYS A 470 -9.97 -28.29 22.59
CA LYS A 470 -9.66 -28.36 24.02
C LYS A 470 -10.51 -27.34 24.80
N PRO A 471 -10.50 -27.37 26.14
CA PRO A 471 -11.25 -26.41 26.94
C PRO A 471 -11.03 -24.96 26.48
N ALA A 472 -12.13 -24.22 26.40
CA ALA A 472 -12.12 -22.82 25.97
C ALA A 472 -11.15 -21.98 26.83
N PRO A 473 -10.58 -20.91 26.25
CA PRO A 473 -9.70 -20.01 26.99
C PRO A 473 -10.35 -19.57 28.31
N LYS A 474 -9.59 -19.68 29.39
CA LYS A 474 -10.06 -19.43 30.74
C LYS A 474 -9.29 -18.28 31.34
N THR A 475 -9.99 -17.23 31.74
CA THR A 475 -9.40 -16.17 32.56
C THR A 475 -8.92 -16.76 33.89
N SER A 476 -7.67 -16.50 34.25
CA SER A 476 -6.95 -17.22 35.32
C SER A 476 -6.80 -16.46 36.63
N TRP A 477 -7.32 -15.22 36.71
CA TRP A 477 -7.28 -14.39 37.92
C TRP A 477 -7.58 -15.15 39.21
#